data_AF-M0MZ80-F1
#
_entry.id   AF-M0MZ80-F1
#
_cell.length_a   1.000
_cell.length_b   1.000
_cell.length_c   1.000
_cell.angle_alpha   90.00
_cell.angle_beta   90.00
_cell.angle_gamma   90.00
#
_symmetry.space_group_name_H-M   'P 1'
#
loop_
_entity.id
_entity.type
_entity.pdbx_description
1 polymer ?
#
loop_
_entity_poly.entity_id
_entity_poly.type
_entity_poly.pdbx_seq_one_letter_code
_entity_poly.pdbx_strand_id
1 'polypeptide(L)'
;MIWEVFRQEKQGEYHTHCGNVHAPDRDMALMFAQIQHARRKPTHSLWVAPSDEISEVDESEAAFGGATNKAYRWATSYNIEPVAEEVADSESEQAEAERVRGEN
;
A
#
# COMPACT_ATOMS: atom_id res chain seq x y z
N MET A 1 -13.42 9.52 26.69
CA MET A 1 -12.66 9.74 25.44
C MET A 1 -12.84 8.51 24.57
N ILE A 2 -12.83 8.70 23.25
CA ILE A 2 -12.96 7.61 22.27
C ILE A 2 -11.56 7.09 21.93
N TRP A 3 -11.42 5.77 21.88
CA TRP A 3 -10.19 5.07 21.53
C TRP A 3 -10.46 4.12 20.37
N GLU A 4 -9.67 4.23 19.31
CA GLU A 4 -9.73 3.30 18.19
C GLU A 4 -8.96 2.02 18.53
N VAL A 5 -9.52 0.87 18.16
CA VAL A 5 -8.99 -0.45 18.51
C VAL A 5 -8.61 -1.21 17.25
N PHE A 6 -7.38 -1.71 17.22
CA PHE A 6 -6.84 -2.52 16.13
C PHE A 6 -6.50 -3.92 16.64
N ARG A 7 -6.95 -4.96 15.92
CA ARG A 7 -6.75 -6.36 16.29
C ARG A 7 -5.90 -7.07 15.25
N GLN A 8 -4.92 -7.83 15.72
CA GLN A 8 -4.20 -8.83 14.95
C GLN A 8 -4.70 -10.22 15.36
N GLU A 9 -5.15 -11.02 14.40
CA GLU A 9 -5.75 -12.33 14.69
C GLU A 9 -4.71 -13.43 14.90
N LYS A 10 -3.60 -13.39 14.16
CA LYS A 10 -2.50 -14.37 14.19
C LYS A 10 -1.14 -13.67 14.16
N GLN A 11 -0.12 -14.33 14.68
CA GLN A 11 1.25 -13.82 14.63
C GLN A 11 1.70 -13.63 13.18
N GLY A 12 2.24 -12.44 12.87
CA GLY A 12 2.74 -12.09 11.53
C GLY A 12 1.70 -11.44 10.61
N GLU A 13 0.43 -11.42 10.99
CA GLU A 13 -0.61 -10.68 10.25
C GLU A 13 -0.58 -9.18 10.59
N TYR A 14 -1.30 -8.36 9.83
CA TYR A 14 -1.45 -6.94 10.13
C TYR A 14 -2.49 -6.72 11.24
N HIS A 15 -2.34 -5.62 11.99
CA HIS A 15 -3.38 -5.11 12.87
C HIS A 15 -4.46 -4.41 12.03
N THR A 16 -5.69 -4.88 12.13
CA THR A 16 -6.83 -4.29 11.42
C THR A 16 -7.75 -3.57 12.39
N HIS A 17 -8.25 -2.40 11.99
CA HIS A 17 -9.25 -1.68 12.78
C HIS A 17 -10.49 -2.54 12.99
N CYS A 18 -10.98 -2.60 14.23
CA CYS A 18 -12.08 -3.49 14.60
C CYS A 18 -13.20 -2.80 15.40
N GLY A 19 -13.14 -1.47 15.51
CA GLY A 19 -14.08 -0.63 16.24
C GLY A 19 -13.40 0.29 17.25
N ASN A 20 -14.21 0.86 18.15
CA ASN A 20 -13.76 1.79 19.16
C ASN A 20 -14.30 1.44 20.55
N VAL A 21 -13.70 2.02 21.59
CA VAL A 21 -14.16 1.94 22.97
C VAL A 21 -14.15 3.31 23.63
N HIS A 22 -15.05 3.52 24.59
CA HIS A 22 -15.03 4.73 25.42
C HIS A 22 -14.36 4.44 26.77
N ALA A 23 -13.28 5.16 27.06
CA ALA A 23 -12.52 5.00 28.30
C ALA A 23 -11.94 6.34 28.80
N PRO A 24 -11.67 6.45 30.11
CA PRO A 24 -11.05 7.65 30.70
C PRO A 24 -9.54 7.73 30.43
N ASP A 25 -8.86 6.58 30.29
CA ASP A 25 -7.41 6.47 30.12
C ASP A 25 -7.04 5.24 29.29
N ARG A 26 -5.73 5.09 29.01
CA ARG A 26 -5.19 4.02 28.16
C ARG A 26 -5.35 2.64 28.77
N ASP A 27 -5.18 2.49 30.08
CA ASP A 27 -5.23 1.20 30.75
C ASP A 27 -6.65 0.64 30.75
N MET A 28 -7.63 1.51 31.03
CA MET A 28 -9.05 1.18 30.92
C MET A 28 -9.46 0.90 29.47
N ALA A 29 -8.91 1.64 28.50
CA ALA A 29 -9.14 1.38 27.08
C ALA A 29 -8.65 -0.03 26.67
N LEU A 30 -7.45 -0.43 27.10
CA LEU A 30 -6.91 -1.78 26.86
C LEU A 30 -7.80 -2.87 27.47
N MET A 31 -8.29 -2.67 28.70
CA MET A 31 -9.18 -3.63 29.34
C MET A 31 -10.51 -3.75 28.59
N PHE A 32 -11.12 -2.63 28.21
CA PHE A 32 -12.39 -2.64 27.45
C PHE A 32 -12.23 -3.21 26.05
N ALA A 33 -11.10 -2.94 25.39
CA ALA A 33 -10.76 -3.52 24.09
C ALA A 33 -10.67 -5.05 24.16
N GLN A 34 -10.03 -5.59 25.19
CA GLN A 34 -9.95 -7.04 25.41
C GLN A 34 -11.34 -7.66 25.59
N ILE A 35 -12.19 -7.03 26.40
CA ILE A 35 -13.54 -7.54 26.71
C ILE A 35 -14.44 -7.50 25.47
N GLN A 36 -14.46 -6.39 24.74
CA GLN A 36 -15.39 -6.17 23.63
C GLN A 36 -14.91 -6.78 22.31
N HIS A 37 -13.61 -6.69 22.00
CA HIS A 37 -13.08 -7.01 20.67
C HIS A 37 -12.27 -8.31 20.59
N ALA A 38 -11.83 -8.88 21.73
CA ALA A 38 -10.99 -10.09 21.76
C ALA A 38 -11.59 -11.30 22.48
N ARG A 39 -12.51 -11.13 23.44
CA ARG A 39 -12.97 -12.23 24.32
C ARG A 39 -13.49 -13.50 23.61
N ARG A 40 -14.10 -13.36 22.44
CA ARG A 40 -14.71 -14.49 21.67
C ARG A 40 -14.19 -14.59 20.24
N LYS A 41 -13.11 -13.91 19.91
CA LYS A 41 -12.56 -13.83 18.56
C LYS A 41 -11.07 -14.19 18.60
N PRO A 42 -10.54 -14.89 17.59
CA PRO A 42 -9.11 -15.13 17.47
C PRO A 42 -8.33 -13.81 17.60
N THR A 43 -7.45 -13.74 18.59
CA THR A 43 -6.71 -12.53 18.93
C THR A 43 -5.30 -12.91 19.35
N HIS A 44 -4.32 -12.40 18.61
CA HIS A 44 -2.90 -12.48 18.98
C HIS A 44 -2.42 -11.19 19.67
N SER A 45 -2.85 -10.03 19.17
CA SER A 45 -2.45 -8.73 19.70
C SER A 45 -3.55 -7.67 19.51
N LEU A 46 -3.56 -6.67 20.39
CA LEU A 46 -4.44 -5.50 20.34
C LEU A 46 -3.63 -4.23 20.49
N TRP A 47 -3.94 -3.23 19.68
CA TRP A 47 -3.50 -1.85 19.86
C TRP A 47 -4.68 -0.94 20.14
N VAL A 48 -4.45 0.06 20.99
CA VAL A 48 -5.40 1.15 21.22
C VAL A 48 -4.71 2.49 21.03
N ALA A 49 -5.38 3.41 20.35
CA ALA A 49 -4.93 4.77 20.13
C ALA A 49 -6.07 5.74 20.43
N PRO A 50 -5.79 6.91 21.04
CA PRO A 50 -6.79 7.98 21.17
C PRO A 50 -7.30 8.38 19.79
N SER A 51 -8.60 8.57 19.65
CA SER A 51 -9.23 8.91 18.36
C SER A 51 -8.80 10.29 17.84
N ASP A 52 -8.51 11.22 18.75
CA ASP A 52 -8.01 12.57 18.48
C ASP A 52 -6.55 12.62 17.98
N GLU A 53 -5.79 11.54 18.16
CA GLU A 53 -4.41 11.41 17.67
C GLU A 53 -4.33 10.76 16.27
N ILE A 54 -5.47 10.34 15.70
CA ILE A 54 -5.54 9.74 14.37
C ILE A 54 -6.07 10.78 13.39
N SER A 55 -5.27 11.07 12.37
CA SER A 55 -5.65 11.95 11.26
C SER A 55 -5.74 11.17 9.97
N GLU A 56 -6.67 11.56 9.11
CA GLU A 56 -6.85 11.01 7.76
C GLU A 56 -6.20 11.94 6.74
N VAL A 57 -5.64 11.36 5.69
CA VAL A 57 -5.28 12.05 4.45
C VAL A 57 -5.88 11.23 3.33
N ASP A 58 -6.67 11.87 2.48
CA ASP A 58 -7.36 11.21 1.37
C ASP A 58 -6.85 11.69 0.00
N GLU A 59 -7.40 11.12 -1.07
CA GLU A 59 -7.02 11.46 -2.44
C GLU A 59 -7.34 12.92 -2.83
N SER A 60 -8.23 13.58 -2.07
CA SER A 60 -8.54 15.00 -2.28
C SER A 60 -7.43 15.90 -1.75
N GLU A 61 -6.71 15.45 -0.72
CA GLU A 61 -5.62 16.18 -0.09
C GLU A 61 -4.23 15.79 -0.59
N ALA A 62 -4.05 14.54 -1.04
CA ALA A 62 -2.77 14.05 -1.53
C ALA A 62 -2.92 13.10 -2.73
N ALA A 63 -2.09 13.32 -3.76
CA ALA A 63 -1.96 12.38 -4.87
C ALA A 63 -1.14 11.15 -4.42
N PHE A 64 -1.82 10.07 -4.04
CA PHE A 64 -1.17 8.80 -3.71
C PHE A 64 -0.73 8.10 -5.00
N GLY A 65 0.51 8.33 -5.42
CA GLY A 65 1.02 7.89 -6.71
C GLY A 65 2.42 7.31 -6.65
N GLY A 66 2.50 5.99 -6.61
CA GLY A 66 3.62 5.22 -7.13
C GLY A 66 3.41 4.91 -8.61
N ALA A 67 3.37 5.94 -9.47
CA ALA A 67 3.69 5.72 -10.88
C ALA A 67 5.21 5.51 -10.95
N THR A 68 5.69 4.39 -10.40
CA THR A 68 7.07 3.97 -10.65
C THR A 68 7.13 3.84 -12.16
N ASN A 69 7.82 4.76 -12.81
CA ASN A 69 8.14 4.58 -14.21
C ASN A 69 8.92 3.26 -14.27
N LYS A 70 8.22 2.20 -14.69
CA LYS A 70 8.77 0.86 -14.84
C LYS A 70 9.63 0.77 -16.10
N ALA A 71 10.06 1.90 -16.67
CA ALA A 71 11.05 2.04 -17.75
C ALA A 71 12.17 1.00 -17.60
N TYR A 72 12.74 0.89 -16.41
CA TYR A 72 13.80 -0.06 -16.06
C TYR A 72 13.46 -1.55 -16.26
N ARG A 73 12.18 -1.92 -16.47
CA ARG A 73 11.74 -3.29 -16.77
C ARG A 73 11.76 -3.60 -18.27
N TRP A 74 11.88 -2.60 -19.15
CA TRP A 74 12.00 -2.79 -20.58
C TRP A 74 13.47 -2.67 -21.00
N ALA A 75 13.94 -3.63 -21.79
CA ALA A 75 15.33 -3.68 -22.27
C ALA A 75 15.74 -2.41 -23.04
N THR A 76 14.80 -1.77 -23.74
CA THR A 76 14.98 -0.52 -24.51
C THR A 76 15.44 0.67 -23.67
N SER A 77 15.29 0.63 -22.34
CA SER A 77 15.74 1.72 -21.47
C SER A 77 17.24 1.68 -21.14
N TYR A 78 17.94 0.59 -21.48
CA TYR A 78 19.38 0.55 -21.43
C TYR A 78 19.94 1.02 -22.77
N ASN A 79 20.68 2.14 -22.76
CA ASN A 79 21.46 2.56 -23.91
C ASN A 79 22.68 1.62 -24.03
N ILE A 80 22.45 0.43 -24.58
CA ILE A 80 23.50 -0.49 -24.97
C ILE A 80 23.78 -0.13 -26.43
N GLU A 81 24.97 0.43 -26.72
CA GLU A 81 25.37 0.59 -28.11
C GLU A 81 25.31 -0.80 -28.78
N PRO A 82 24.53 -1.00 -29.85
CA PRO A 82 24.41 -2.31 -30.46
C PRO A 82 25.76 -2.68 -31.06
N VAL A 83 26.41 -3.69 -30.47
CA VAL A 83 27.70 -4.22 -30.96
C VAL A 83 27.52 -5.00 -32.28
N ALA A 84 26.26 -5.23 -32.71
CA ALA A 84 25.92 -5.97 -33.92
C ALA A 84 24.86 -5.23 -34.77
N GLU A 85 25.17 -5.04 -36.06
CA GLU A 85 24.37 -4.36 -37.10
C GLU A 85 22.93 -4.91 -37.21
N GLU A 86 22.77 -6.23 -37.04
CA GLU A 86 21.48 -6.94 -37.10
C GLU A 86 20.47 -6.48 -36.03
N VAL A 87 20.95 -6.03 -34.85
CA VAL A 87 20.09 -5.55 -33.76
C VAL A 87 19.56 -4.15 -34.07
N ALA A 88 20.40 -3.30 -34.67
CA ALA A 88 20.00 -1.94 -35.07
C ALA A 88 18.92 -1.96 -36.17
N ASP A 89 19.07 -2.87 -37.14
CA ASP A 89 18.08 -3.03 -38.21
C ASP A 89 16.73 -3.51 -37.64
N SER A 90 16.74 -4.49 -36.73
CA SER A 90 15.52 -4.99 -36.08
C SER A 90 14.82 -3.96 -35.20
N GLU A 91 15.57 -3.13 -34.48
CA GLU A 91 15.03 -2.04 -33.67
C GLU A 91 14.37 -0.95 -34.54
N SER A 92 14.94 -0.67 -35.71
CA SER A 92 14.37 0.31 -36.66
C SER A 92 13.03 -0.16 -37.24
N GLU A 93 12.92 -1.45 -37.59
CA GLU A 93 11.67 -2.05 -38.08
C GLU A 93 10.58 -2.05 -37.00
N GLN A 94 10.94 -2.32 -35.74
CA GLN A 94 10.00 -2.28 -34.61
C GLN A 94 9.50 -0.86 -34.32
N ALA A 95 10.38 0.14 -34.37
CA ALA A 95 10.02 1.54 -34.18
C ALA A 95 9.10 2.08 -35.30
N GLU A 96 9.33 1.65 -36.55
CA GLU A 96 8.49 2.01 -37.68
C GLU A 96 7.10 1.35 -37.58
N ALA A 97 7.05 0.08 -37.17
CA ALA A 97 5.79 -0.63 -36.93
C ALA A 97 4.95 0.00 -35.80
N GLU A 98 5.59 0.50 -34.73
CA GLU A 98 4.90 1.23 -33.66
C GLU A 98 4.35 2.59 -34.12
N ARG A 99 5.09 3.33 -34.96
CA ARG A 99 4.57 4.58 -35.57
C ARG A 99 3.34 4.32 -36.42
N VAL A 100 3.40 3.32 -37.30
CA VAL A 100 2.29 2.96 -38.19
C VAL A 100 1.06 2.49 -37.38
N ARG A 101 1.27 1.80 -36.25
CA ARG A 101 0.18 1.36 -35.37
C ARG A 101 -0.47 2.50 -34.59
N GLY A 102 0.24 3.60 -34.34
CA GLY A 102 -0.28 4.80 -33.68
C GLY A 102 -1.04 5.76 -34.59
N GLU A 103 -0.96 5.60 -35.91
CA GLU A 103 -1.57 6.46 -36.93
C GLU A 103 -2.92 5.91 -37.47
N ASN A 104 -3.48 4.84 -36.90
CA ASN A 104 -4.82 4.27 -37.20
C ASN A 104 -5.79 4.35 -36.01
#